data_AF-A0A7Y4M522-F1
#
_entry.id   AF-A0A7Y4M522-F1
#
_cell.length_a   1.000
_cell.length_b   1.000
_cell.length_c   1.000
_cell.angle_alpha   90.00
_cell.angle_beta   90.00
_cell.angle_gamma   90.00
#
_symmetry.space_group_name_H-M   'P 1'
#
loop_
_entity.id
_entity.type
_entity.pdbx_description
1 polymer ?
#
loop_
_entity_poly.entity_id
_entity_poly.type
_entity_poly.pdbx_seq_one_letter_code
_entity_poly.pdbx_strand_id
1 'polypeptide(L)' 'MNTPDEDTVLKAIEDARRILGEYIAPGPRDAAQTVHRLLAVLDREAVVRALDRIKQRRTLRLVE' A
#
# COMPACT_ATOMS: atom_id res chain seq x y z
N MET A 1 -14.33 -12.37 -6.18
CA MET A 1 -13.21 -11.76 -6.94
C MET A 1 -13.03 -10.36 -6.42
N ASN A 2 -11.80 -9.98 -6.08
CA ASN A 2 -11.48 -8.60 -5.73
C ASN A 2 -11.70 -7.70 -6.94
N THR A 3 -11.97 -6.42 -6.69
CA THR A 3 -11.95 -5.40 -7.75
C THR A 3 -10.51 -5.05 -8.10
N PRO A 4 -10.23 -4.56 -9.32
CA PRO A 4 -8.87 -4.15 -9.71
C PRO A 4 -8.21 -3.16 -8.74
N ASP A 5 -9.01 -2.29 -8.10
CA ASP A 5 -8.54 -1.38 -7.06
C ASP A 5 -8.12 -2.12 -5.78
N GLU A 6 -8.90 -3.13 -5.36
CA GLU A 6 -8.59 -3.94 -4.18
C GLU A 6 -7.33 -4.76 -4.41
N ASP A 7 -7.15 -5.34 -5.61
CA ASP A 7 -5.93 -6.05 -5.98
C ASP A 7 -4.72 -5.11 -6.03
N THR A 8 -4.89 -3.89 -6.53
CA THR A 8 -3.83 -2.87 -6.56
C THR A 8 -3.37 -2.51 -5.15
N VAL A 9 -4.30 -2.27 -4.23
CA VAL A 9 -4.00 -1.93 -2.84
C VAL A 9 -3.42 -3.14 -2.09
N LEU A 10 -3.96 -4.33 -2.30
CA LEU A 10 -3.47 -5.57 -1.69
C LEU A 10 -2.01 -5.83 -2.08
N LYS A 11 -1.69 -5.69 -3.37
CA LYS A 11 -0.33 -5.85 -3.89
C LYS A 11 0.65 -4.86 -3.24
N ALA A 12 0.24 -3.60 -3.10
CA ALA A 12 1.05 -2.58 -2.44
C ALA A 12 1.31 -2.90 -0.97
N ILE A 13 0.32 -3.44 -0.25
CA ILE A 13 0.46 -3.88 1.15
C ILE A 13 1.43 -5.07 1.24
N GLU A 14 1.33 -6.06 0.35
CA GLU A 14 2.26 -7.19 0.31
C GLU A 14 3.70 -6.73 0.09
N ASP A 15 3.91 -5.82 -0.86
CA ASP A 15 5.24 -5.27 -1.16
C ASP A 15 5.78 -4.43 0.01
N ALA A 16 4.94 -3.63 0.66
CA ALA A 16 5.32 -2.88 1.87
C ALA A 16 5.70 -3.82 3.04
N ARG A 17 4.95 -4.91 3.24
CA ARG A 17 5.29 -5.94 4.25
C ARG A 17 6.61 -6.62 3.94
N ARG A 18 6.94 -6.87 2.67
CA ARG A 18 8.25 -7.41 2.27
C ARG A 18 9.38 -6.44 2.63
N ILE A 19 9.22 -5.15 2.32
CA ILE A 19 10.21 -4.11 2.66
C ILE A 19 10.46 -4.05 4.18
N LEU A 20 9.39 -4.09 4.98
CA LEU A 20 9.53 -4.14 6.44
C LEU A 20 10.21 -5.42 6.93
N GLY A 21 9.92 -6.56 6.30
CA GLY A 21 10.57 -7.84 6.57
C GLY A 21 12.09 -7.81 6.35
N GLU A 22 12.53 -7.11 5.30
CA GLU A 22 13.96 -6.93 5.02
C GLU A 22 14.63 -6.03 6.07
N TYR A 23 13.95 -5.00 6.57
CA TYR A 23 14.49 -4.11 7.61
C TYR A 23 14.70 -4.81 8.97
N ILE A 24 13.79 -5.71 9.35
CA ILE A 24 13.88 -6.44 10.63
C ILE A 24 14.92 -7.57 10.60
N ALA A 25 15.36 -8.01 9.42
CA ALA A 25 16.36 -9.05 9.28
C ALA A 25 17.68 -8.66 10.00
N PRO A 26 18.48 -9.65 10.46
CA PRO A 26 19.80 -9.38 11.03
C PRO A 26 20.73 -8.75 9.98
N GLY A 27 21.36 -7.63 10.32
CA GLY A 27 22.32 -6.95 9.43
C GLY A 27 22.35 -5.43 9.62
N PRO A 28 23.14 -4.72 8.81
CA PRO A 28 23.12 -3.26 8.76
C PRO A 28 21.72 -2.77 8.35
N ARG A 29 21.18 -1.81 9.09
CA ARG A 29 19.83 -1.27 8.87
C ARG A 29 19.92 0.18 8.46
N ASP A 30 19.18 0.53 7.42
CA ASP A 30 18.99 1.90 7.00
C ASP A 30 17.49 2.23 7.04
N ALA A 31 17.09 2.91 8.10
CA ALA A 31 15.71 3.34 8.31
C ALA A 31 15.29 4.36 7.24
N ALA A 32 16.18 5.26 6.83
CA ALA A 32 15.88 6.28 5.84
C ALA A 32 15.63 5.63 4.48
N GLN A 33 16.48 4.70 4.05
CA GLN A 33 16.27 3.95 2.81
C GLN A 33 15.00 3.12 2.86
N THR A 34 14.69 2.49 4.00
CA THR A 34 13.46 1.70 4.20
C THR A 34 12.22 2.58 4.03
N VAL A 35 12.20 3.76 4.64
CA VAL A 35 11.09 4.72 4.48
C VAL A 35 10.95 5.17 3.02
N HIS A 36 12.05 5.50 2.33
CA HIS A 36 12.00 5.86 0.90
C HIS A 36 11.39 4.74 0.05
N ARG A 37 11.73 3.47 0.32
CA ARG A 37 11.17 2.32 -0.38
C ARG A 37 9.68 2.14 -0.09
N LEU A 38 9.23 2.41 1.13
CA LEU A 38 7.81 2.37 1.48
C LEU A 38 7.03 3.48 0.75
N LEU A 39 7.54 4.71 0.72
CA LEU A 39 6.93 5.82 -0.03
C LEU A 39 6.83 5.48 -1.52
N ALA A 40 7.88 4.89 -2.11
CA ALA A 40 7.89 4.47 -3.51
C ALA A 40 6.86 3.38 -3.86
N VAL A 41 6.28 2.70 -2.87
CA VAL A 41 5.21 1.71 -3.06
C VAL A 41 3.84 2.31 -2.73
N LEU A 42 3.72 2.93 -1.56
CA LEU A 42 2.45 3.39 -1.01
C LEU A 42 1.95 4.69 -1.66
N ASP A 43 2.86 5.56 -2.10
CA ASP A 43 2.52 6.84 -2.74
C ASP A 43 2.45 6.73 -4.28
N ARG A 44 2.47 5.51 -4.82
CA ARG A 44 2.23 5.31 -6.26
C ARG A 44 0.85 5.83 -6.60
N GLU A 45 0.75 6.65 -7.64
CA GLU A 45 -0.51 7.26 -8.09
C GLU A 45 -1.64 6.22 -8.25
N ALA A 46 -1.31 5.03 -8.79
CA ALA A 46 -2.27 3.94 -8.93
C ALA A 46 -2.85 3.46 -7.59
N VAL A 47 -2.02 3.37 -6.54
CA VAL A 47 -2.42 2.94 -5.19
C VAL A 47 -3.26 4.01 -4.52
N VAL A 48 -2.83 5.27 -4.59
CA VAL A 48 -3.57 6.42 -4.03
C VAL A 48 -4.96 6.51 -4.67
N ARG A 49 -5.04 6.50 -6.01
CA ARG A 49 -6.32 6.58 -6.73
C ARG A 49 -7.21 5.36 -6.47
N ALA A 50 -6.65 4.16 -6.39
CA ALA A 50 -7.41 2.95 -6.06
C ALA A 50 -8.02 3.04 -4.66
N LEU A 51 -7.24 3.49 -3.68
CA LEU A 51 -7.69 3.68 -2.31
C LEU A 51 -8.82 4.73 -2.22
N ASP A 52 -8.69 5.85 -2.93
CA ASP A 52 -9.73 6.89 -2.97
C ASP A 52 -11.03 6.37 -3.56
N ARG A 53 -10.98 5.63 -4.68
CA ARG A 53 -12.16 5.00 -5.29
C ARG A 53 -12.81 3.98 -4.36
N ILE A 54 -12.04 3.19 -3.62
CA ILE A 54 -12.58 2.25 -2.63
C ILE A 54 -13.30 3.01 -1.51
N LYS A 55 -12.70 4.07 -0.98
CA LYS A 55 -13.30 4.90 0.07
C LYS A 55 -14.60 5.55 -0.41
N GLN A 56 -14.61 6.13 -1.60
CA GLN A 56 -15.81 6.74 -2.19
C GLN A 56 -16.95 5.72 -2.36
N ARG A 57 -16.66 4.52 -2.89
CA ARG A 57 -17.65 3.44 -3.01
C ARG A 57 -18.22 3.03 -1.66
N ARG A 58 -17.41 3.02 -0.60
CA ARG A 58 -17.87 2.70 0.76
C ARG A 58 -18.74 3.82 1.33
N THR A 59 -18.39 5.08 1.12
CA THR A 59 -19.18 6.23 1.57
C THR A 59 -20.57 6.25 0.92
N LEU A 60 -20.66 5.98 -0.39
CA LEU A 60 -21.94 5.93 -1.11
C LEU A 60 -22.87 4.83 -0.56
N ARG A 61 -22.33 3.66 -0.20
CA ARG A 61 -23.12 2.57 0.40
C ARG A 61 -23.62 2.83 1.82
N LEU A 62 -23.12 3.86 2.51
CA LEU A 62 -23.53 4.21 3.88
C LEU A 62 -24.61 5.30 3.90
N VAL A 63 -24.88 5.95 2.75
CA VAL A 63 -25.90 7.00 2.62
C VAL A 63 -27.17 6.51 1.91
N GLU A 64 -27.19 5.26 1.46
CA GLU A 64 -28.36 4.50 1.00
C GLU A 64 -28.95 3.67 2.14
#